data_AF-A0A6A6XCT4-F1
#
_entry.id   AF-A0A6A6XCT4-F1
#
_cell.length_a   1.000
_cell.length_b   1.000
_cell.length_c   1.000
_cell.angle_alpha   90.00
_cell.angle_beta   90.00
_cell.angle_gamma   90.00
#
_symmetry.space_group_name_H-M   'P 1'
#
loop_
_entity.id
_entity.type
_entity.pdbx_description
1 polymer ?
#
loop_
_entity_poly.entity_id
_entity_poly.type
_entity_poly.pdbx_seq_one_letter_code
_entity_poly.pdbx_strand_id
1 'polypeptide(L)'
;QLMLIAARWLLIFDNVESHDIFENCWPAANHGAVLVTTKRHGVVSQPIDQGLEIMTFPIDEGTKFVPHLLKNRQDTEAEENAAKELCEKLNGYALAISQMAAYMNSRAMLVQDFLVLYNKYPKRLHQERKDGWKYIGDDHSLNTVWDISFDALEQSASTCISLFSFYSPDAIPTDLLGLGPSLDLPRNLKFCEDEL
;
A
#
# COMPACT_ATOMS: atom_id res chain seq x y z
N GLN A 1 -11.38 -15.26 24.79
CA GLN A 1 -12.62 -14.51 25.08
C GLN A 1 -12.23 -13.15 25.67
N LEU A 2 -12.35 -12.06 24.90
CA LEU A 2 -12.02 -10.71 25.35
C LEU A 2 -13.01 -10.29 26.46
N MET A 3 -12.50 -9.83 27.61
CA MET A 3 -13.30 -9.46 28.79
C MET A 3 -14.17 -8.22 28.53
N LEU A 4 -15.38 -8.23 29.09
CA LEU A 4 -16.41 -7.19 28.94
C LEU A 4 -15.97 -5.86 29.57
N ILE A 5 -15.51 -4.92 28.75
CA ILE A 5 -15.30 -3.52 29.16
C ILE A 5 -16.61 -2.79 28.92
N ALA A 6 -17.14 -2.04 29.90
CA ALA A 6 -18.39 -1.28 29.77
C ALA A 6 -18.32 -0.05 28.83
N ALA A 7 -17.21 0.13 28.12
CA ALA A 7 -16.96 1.26 27.23
C ALA A 7 -17.34 0.93 25.78
N ARG A 8 -17.73 1.95 25.00
CA ARG A 8 -17.84 1.81 23.53
C ARG A 8 -16.44 1.60 22.95
N TRP A 9 -16.27 0.57 22.14
CA TRP A 9 -14.99 0.22 21.51
C TRP A 9 -15.13 0.10 19.99
N LEU A 10 -13.99 0.20 19.31
CA LEU A 10 -13.81 -0.12 17.89
C LEU A 10 -12.67 -1.14 17.82
N LEU A 11 -12.91 -2.28 17.18
CA LEU A 11 -11.90 -3.31 16.94
C LEU A 11 -11.63 -3.39 15.44
N ILE A 12 -10.36 -3.32 15.05
CA ILE A 12 -9.94 -3.36 13.65
C ILE A 12 -9.17 -4.65 13.42
N PHE A 13 -9.67 -5.50 12.52
CA PHE A 13 -8.92 -6.62 11.96
C PHE A 13 -8.38 -6.18 10.61
N ASP A 14 -7.10 -5.82 10.56
CA ASP A 14 -6.44 -5.41 9.33
C ASP A 14 -5.86 -6.62 8.57
N ASN A 15 -5.93 -6.58 7.24
CA ASN A 15 -5.36 -7.55 6.31
C ASN A 15 -5.74 -9.03 6.61
N VAL A 16 -7.01 -9.30 6.91
CA VAL A 16 -7.47 -10.67 7.21
C VAL A 16 -7.36 -11.59 5.98
N GLU A 17 -6.68 -12.72 6.13
CA GLU A 17 -6.51 -13.72 5.07
C GLU A 17 -7.36 -15.00 5.21
N SER A 18 -7.80 -15.32 6.43
CA SER A 18 -8.65 -16.48 6.70
C SER A 18 -9.68 -16.19 7.78
N HIS A 19 -10.76 -16.97 7.75
CA HIS A 19 -11.86 -16.82 8.70
C HIS A 19 -11.51 -17.30 10.12
N ASP A 20 -10.48 -18.15 10.24
CA ASP A 20 -10.06 -18.79 11.50
C ASP A 20 -9.69 -17.77 12.59
N ILE A 21 -9.27 -16.57 12.19
CA ILE A 21 -8.94 -15.48 13.12
C ILE A 21 -10.14 -15.08 13.99
N PHE A 22 -11.37 -15.23 13.48
CA PHE A 22 -12.56 -14.81 14.20
C PHE A 22 -12.98 -15.81 15.28
N GLU A 23 -12.66 -17.09 15.15
CA GLU A 23 -13.09 -18.13 16.09
C GLU A 23 -12.64 -17.82 17.53
N ASN A 24 -11.46 -17.22 17.69
CA ASN A 24 -10.87 -16.96 19.01
C ASN A 24 -10.87 -15.47 19.41
N CYS A 25 -10.92 -14.57 18.43
CA CYS A 25 -10.74 -13.14 18.64
C CYS A 25 -12.02 -12.31 18.48
N TRP A 26 -13.13 -12.92 18.04
CA TRP A 26 -14.38 -12.17 17.88
C TRP A 26 -14.91 -11.68 19.24
N PRO A 27 -15.26 -10.39 19.38
CA PRO A 27 -15.73 -9.83 20.64
C PRO A 27 -17.11 -10.40 20.99
N ALA A 28 -17.27 -10.88 22.23
CA ALA A 28 -18.54 -11.38 22.76
C ALA A 28 -19.47 -10.25 23.26
N ALA A 29 -19.28 -9.02 22.79
CA ALA A 29 -19.97 -7.82 23.25
C ALA A 29 -20.90 -7.27 22.16
N ASN A 30 -22.07 -6.80 22.56
CA ASN A 30 -23.09 -6.20 21.67
C ASN A 30 -23.00 -4.67 21.60
N HIS A 31 -22.03 -4.06 22.30
CA HIS A 31 -21.77 -2.63 22.29
C HIS A 31 -20.41 -2.36 21.66
N GLY A 32 -20.36 -1.77 20.46
CA GLY A 32 -19.11 -1.50 19.77
C GLY A 32 -19.25 -1.60 18.25
N ALA A 33 -18.12 -1.57 17.56
CA ALA A 33 -18.05 -1.80 16.12
C ALA A 33 -16.79 -2.60 15.76
N VAL A 34 -16.89 -3.45 14.75
CA VAL A 34 -15.76 -4.18 14.16
C VAL A 34 -15.57 -3.70 12.73
N LEU A 35 -14.34 -3.32 12.38
CA LEU A 35 -13.93 -3.05 11.01
C LEU A 35 -12.97 -4.15 10.57
N VAL A 36 -13.25 -4.78 9.42
CA VAL A 36 -12.38 -5.80 8.84
C VAL A 36 -11.90 -5.30 7.49
N THR A 37 -10.60 -5.35 7.24
CA THR A 37 -10.04 -5.17 5.89
C THR A 37 -9.52 -6.52 5.39
N THR A 38 -9.74 -6.82 4.11
CA THR A 38 -9.28 -8.07 3.50
C THR A 38 -9.16 -7.91 1.99
N LYS A 39 -8.20 -8.65 1.39
CA LYS A 39 -8.09 -8.79 -0.07
C LYS A 39 -8.87 -10.00 -0.59
N ARG A 40 -9.44 -10.84 0.29
CA ARG A 40 -10.10 -12.10 -0.07
C ARG A 40 -11.60 -11.98 0.13
N HIS A 41 -12.35 -11.94 -0.97
CA HIS A 41 -13.82 -11.92 -0.92
C HIS A 41 -14.41 -13.08 -0.12
N GLY A 42 -13.76 -14.25 -0.11
CA GLY A 42 -14.21 -15.43 0.65
C GLY A 42 -14.21 -15.27 2.17
N VAL A 43 -13.56 -14.23 2.71
CA VAL A 43 -13.59 -13.91 4.15
C VAL A 43 -14.92 -13.24 4.55
N VAL A 44 -15.61 -12.61 3.58
CA VAL A 44 -16.88 -11.89 3.81
C VAL A 44 -18.04 -12.90 3.96
N SER A 45 -18.09 -13.52 5.13
CA SER A 45 -19.14 -14.41 5.59
C SER A 45 -19.44 -14.14 7.07
N GLN A 46 -20.53 -14.69 7.59
CA GLN A 46 -20.85 -14.69 9.03
C GLN A 46 -19.57 -14.91 9.86
N PRO A 47 -19.22 -14.05 10.84
CA PRO A 47 -20.05 -13.03 11.48
C PRO A 47 -20.00 -11.62 10.85
N ILE A 48 -19.40 -11.46 9.66
CA ILE A 48 -19.35 -10.18 8.95
C ILE A 48 -20.66 -9.96 8.19
N ASP A 49 -21.41 -8.94 8.60
CA ASP A 49 -22.76 -8.66 8.06
C ASP A 49 -22.76 -7.81 6.78
N GLN A 50 -21.72 -6.99 6.58
CA GLN A 50 -21.63 -6.05 5.45
C GLN A 50 -20.20 -5.98 4.93
N GLY A 51 -20.06 -5.93 3.60
CA GLY A 51 -18.79 -5.67 2.93
C GLY A 51 -18.89 -4.43 2.06
N LEU A 52 -17.82 -3.63 2.04
CA LEU A 52 -17.65 -2.52 1.10
C LEU A 52 -16.44 -2.85 0.23
N GLU A 53 -16.67 -3.09 -1.05
CA GLU A 53 -15.60 -3.25 -2.02
C GLU A 53 -14.98 -1.88 -2.34
N ILE A 54 -13.68 -1.76 -2.16
CA ILE A 54 -12.94 -0.54 -2.47
C ILE A 54 -12.48 -0.63 -3.93
N MET A 55 -13.09 0.19 -4.77
CA MET A 55 -12.76 0.28 -6.19
C MET A 55 -11.51 1.14 -6.43
N THR A 56 -10.92 1.00 -7.62
CA THR A 56 -9.92 1.97 -8.10
C THR A 56 -10.53 3.35 -8.25
N PHE A 57 -9.68 4.38 -8.27
CA PHE A 57 -10.15 5.75 -8.44
C PHE A 57 -10.81 5.91 -9.82
N PRO A 58 -11.99 6.54 -9.88
CA PRO A 58 -12.50 7.09 -11.12
C PRO A 58 -11.45 7.99 -11.78
N ILE A 59 -11.40 8.01 -13.10
CA ILE A 59 -10.39 8.79 -13.84
C ILE A 59 -10.38 10.26 -13.41
N ASP A 60 -11.54 10.87 -13.19
CA ASP A 60 -11.62 12.27 -12.75
C ASP A 60 -11.03 12.50 -11.35
N GLU A 61 -11.18 11.53 -10.43
CA GLU A 61 -10.60 11.62 -9.09
C GLU A 61 -9.10 11.36 -9.13
N GLY A 62 -8.66 10.33 -9.85
CA GLY A 62 -7.24 10.02 -10.00
C GLY A 62 -6.47 11.12 -10.75
N THR A 63 -7.08 11.77 -11.74
CA THR A 63 -6.52 12.94 -12.45
C THR A 63 -6.24 14.09 -11.47
N LYS A 64 -7.15 14.33 -10.51
CA LYS A 64 -6.96 15.34 -9.45
C LYS A 64 -5.96 14.90 -8.38
N PHE A 65 -5.83 13.59 -8.16
CA PHE A 65 -4.93 13.03 -7.18
C PHE A 65 -3.45 13.14 -7.59
N VAL A 66 -3.12 12.97 -8.87
CA VAL A 66 -1.74 13.11 -9.39
C VAL A 66 -1.09 14.45 -9.00
N PRO A 67 -1.63 15.63 -9.37
CA PRO A 67 -1.01 16.91 -9.03
C PRO A 67 -1.02 17.22 -7.53
N HIS A 68 -1.92 16.59 -6.76
CA HIS A 68 -1.93 16.72 -5.30
C HIS A 68 -0.70 16.07 -4.65
N LEU A 69 -0.13 15.03 -5.26
CA LEU A 69 1.05 14.33 -4.76
C LEU A 69 2.38 14.95 -5.22
N LEU A 70 2.34 15.85 -6.21
CA LEU A 70 3.53 16.44 -6.81
C LEU A 70 3.97 17.71 -6.07
N LYS A 71 5.27 17.79 -5.76
CA LYS A 71 5.89 18.98 -5.15
C LYS A 71 6.06 20.11 -6.17
N ASN A 72 6.38 19.77 -7.41
CA ASN A 72 6.61 20.71 -8.51
C ASN A 72 5.40 20.76 -9.45
N ARG A 73 4.21 20.98 -8.89
CA ARG A 73 2.96 21.08 -9.67
C ARG A 73 3.02 22.27 -10.63
N GLN A 74 2.61 22.05 -11.88
CA GLN A 74 2.34 23.11 -12.84
C GLN A 74 0.86 23.08 -13.25
N ASP A 75 0.19 24.21 -13.13
CA ASP A 75 -1.21 24.38 -13.53
C ASP A 75 -1.30 24.74 -15.00
N THR A 76 -0.96 23.78 -15.86
CA THR A 76 -1.08 23.91 -17.31
C THR A 76 -2.02 22.84 -17.85
N GLU A 77 -2.72 23.16 -18.95
CA GLU A 77 -3.59 22.20 -19.64
C GLU A 77 -2.82 20.95 -20.11
N ALA A 78 -1.53 21.10 -20.47
CA ALA A 78 -0.66 19.99 -20.83
C ALA A 78 -0.44 19.01 -19.67
N GLU A 79 -0.14 19.52 -18.48
CA GLU A 79 0.08 18.68 -17.28
C GLU A 79 -1.23 18.08 -16.75
N GLU A 80 -2.36 18.77 -16.89
CA GLU A 80 -3.67 18.21 -16.55
C GLU A 80 -4.04 17.04 -17.47
N ASN A 81 -3.85 17.20 -18.79
CA ASN A 81 -4.05 16.13 -19.76
C ASN A 81 -3.07 14.96 -19.52
N ALA A 82 -1.82 15.25 -19.18
CA ALA A 82 -0.84 14.24 -18.83
C ALA A 82 -1.22 13.49 -17.53
N ALA A 83 -1.73 14.19 -16.51
CA ALA A 83 -2.22 13.56 -15.28
C ALA A 83 -3.38 12.61 -15.56
N LYS A 84 -4.29 12.98 -16.47
CA LYS A 84 -5.38 12.12 -16.92
C LYS A 84 -4.86 10.88 -17.64
N GLU A 85 -3.98 11.05 -18.62
CA GLU A 85 -3.39 9.92 -19.36
C GLU A 85 -2.63 8.98 -18.41
N LEU A 86 -1.90 9.52 -17.43
CA LEU A 86 -1.21 8.73 -16.42
C LEU A 86 -2.20 7.93 -15.58
N CYS A 87 -3.29 8.54 -15.11
CA CYS A 87 -4.32 7.86 -14.34
C CYS A 87 -4.97 6.72 -15.13
N GLU A 88 -5.24 6.93 -16.42
CA GLU A 88 -5.76 5.90 -17.32
C GLU A 88 -4.77 4.73 -17.49
N LYS A 89 -3.47 5.02 -17.68
CA LYS A 89 -2.44 3.97 -17.80
C LYS A 89 -2.21 3.18 -16.52
N LEU A 90 -2.47 3.81 -15.37
CA LEU A 90 -2.35 3.20 -14.05
C LEU A 90 -3.67 2.60 -13.54
N ASN A 91 -4.69 2.52 -14.41
CA ASN A 91 -6.02 1.97 -14.12
C ASN A 91 -6.67 2.51 -12.84
N GLY A 92 -6.34 3.76 -12.47
CA GLY A 92 -6.85 4.39 -11.24
C GLY A 92 -6.34 3.78 -9.93
N TYR A 93 -5.32 2.91 -9.93
CA TYR A 93 -4.76 2.36 -8.69
C TYR A 93 -4.08 3.47 -7.88
N ALA A 94 -4.66 3.83 -6.74
CA ALA A 94 -4.13 4.90 -5.88
C ALA A 94 -2.66 4.67 -5.47
N LEU A 95 -2.29 3.41 -5.16
CA LEU A 95 -0.92 3.05 -4.84
C LEU A 95 0.03 3.25 -6.02
N ALA A 96 -0.38 2.86 -7.24
CA ALA A 96 0.40 3.05 -8.45
C ALA A 96 0.65 4.54 -8.73
N ILE A 97 -0.40 5.35 -8.62
CA ILE A 97 -0.34 6.80 -8.80
C ILE A 97 0.62 7.42 -7.77
N SER A 98 0.48 7.05 -6.50
CA SER A 98 1.36 7.53 -5.42
C SER A 98 2.82 7.15 -5.65
N GLN A 99 3.08 5.92 -6.10
CA GLN A 99 4.44 5.45 -6.38
C GLN A 99 5.08 6.21 -7.54
N MET A 100 4.34 6.45 -8.63
CA MET A 100 4.86 7.22 -9.77
C MET A 100 5.00 8.71 -9.44
N ALA A 101 4.12 9.28 -8.61
CA ALA A 101 4.31 10.63 -8.09
C ALA A 101 5.56 10.75 -7.22
N ALA A 102 5.84 9.78 -6.36
CA ALA A 102 7.09 9.73 -5.57
C ALA A 102 8.32 9.62 -6.47
N TYR A 103 8.27 8.77 -7.50
CA TYR A 103 9.32 8.67 -8.51
C TYR A 103 9.57 10.03 -9.21
N MET A 104 8.51 10.70 -9.67
CA MET A 104 8.60 12.00 -10.32
C MET A 104 9.19 13.07 -9.38
N ASN A 105 8.72 13.11 -8.14
CA ASN A 105 9.22 14.03 -7.11
C ASN A 105 10.72 13.86 -6.86
N SER A 106 11.22 12.61 -6.79
CA SER A 106 12.65 12.34 -6.56
C SER A 106 13.56 12.84 -7.69
N ARG A 107 13.00 13.06 -8.88
CA ARG A 107 13.73 13.48 -10.10
C ARG A 107 13.35 14.88 -10.59
N ALA A 108 12.52 15.60 -9.83
CA ALA A 108 11.94 16.88 -10.25
C ALA A 108 11.32 16.82 -11.66
N MET A 109 10.67 15.70 -11.98
CA MET A 109 10.12 15.39 -13.30
C MET A 109 8.66 15.84 -13.42
N LEU A 110 8.29 16.41 -14.57
CA LEU A 110 6.89 16.73 -14.90
C LEU A 110 6.13 15.48 -15.36
N VAL A 111 4.81 15.51 -15.31
CA VAL A 111 3.98 14.35 -15.65
C VAL A 111 4.13 13.99 -17.13
N GLN A 112 4.17 14.99 -18.01
CA GLN A 112 4.37 14.76 -19.45
C GLN A 112 5.71 14.07 -19.76
N ASP A 113 6.78 14.44 -19.05
CA ASP A 113 8.11 13.87 -19.25
C ASP A 113 8.15 12.43 -18.75
N PHE A 114 7.48 12.18 -17.61
CA PHE A 114 7.30 10.85 -17.09
C PHE A 114 6.52 9.95 -18.04
N LEU A 115 5.46 10.43 -18.68
CA LEU A 115 4.70 9.65 -19.65
C LEU A 115 5.54 9.22 -20.87
N VAL A 116 6.42 10.10 -21.36
CA VAL A 116 7.37 9.75 -22.43
C VAL A 116 8.29 8.62 -21.99
N LEU A 117 8.77 8.66 -20.74
CA LEU A 117 9.58 7.60 -20.16
C LEU A 117 8.77 6.30 -20.00
N TYR A 118 7.60 6.36 -19.38
CA TYR A 118 6.70 5.22 -19.13
C TYR A 118 6.36 4.49 -20.42
N ASN A 119 6.07 5.22 -21.49
CA ASN A 119 5.73 4.64 -22.79
C ASN A 119 6.91 3.94 -23.49
N LYS A 120 8.15 4.15 -23.05
CA LYS A 120 9.33 3.43 -23.56
C LYS A 120 9.55 2.09 -22.87
N TYR A 121 8.92 1.83 -21.73
CA TYR A 121 9.08 0.55 -21.04
C TYR A 121 8.43 -0.56 -21.86
N PRO A 122 9.15 -1.68 -22.09
CA PRO A 122 8.61 -2.78 -22.86
C PRO A 122 7.38 -3.32 -22.15
N LYS A 123 6.26 -3.38 -22.86
CA LYS A 123 5.07 -4.11 -22.40
C LYS A 123 5.50 -5.57 -22.22
N ARG A 124 5.77 -6.00 -20.99
CA ARG A 124 5.98 -7.41 -20.67
C ARG A 124 4.65 -8.12 -20.86
N LEU A 125 4.40 -8.60 -22.08
CA LEU A 125 3.28 -9.50 -22.37
C LEU A 125 3.36 -10.69 -21.42
N HIS A 126 2.50 -10.65 -20.40
CA HIS A 126 2.03 -11.71 -19.51
C HIS A 126 2.97 -12.92 -19.45
N GLN A 127 3.96 -12.88 -18.55
CA GLN A 127 4.36 -14.13 -17.93
C GLN A 127 3.25 -14.48 -16.96
N GLU A 128 2.30 -15.31 -17.40
CA GLU A 128 1.39 -16.00 -16.50
C GLU A 128 2.25 -16.68 -15.44
N ARG A 129 2.16 -16.21 -14.18
CA ARG A 129 2.75 -16.94 -13.06
C ARG A 129 2.08 -18.31 -13.04
N LYS A 130 2.87 -19.37 -13.07
CA LYS A 130 2.43 -20.76 -13.27
C LYS A 130 1.50 -21.30 -12.16
N ASP A 131 1.29 -20.53 -11.11
CA ASP A 131 0.73 -21.03 -9.85
C ASP A 131 -0.74 -20.63 -9.63
N GLY A 132 -1.41 -20.08 -10.64
CA GLY A 132 -2.84 -19.72 -10.59
C GLY A 132 -3.20 -18.57 -9.64
N TRP A 133 -2.22 -18.02 -8.92
CA TRP A 133 -2.33 -16.79 -8.14
C TRP A 133 -2.35 -15.58 -9.07
N LYS A 134 -3.55 -15.13 -9.44
CA LYS A 134 -3.76 -13.77 -9.99
C LYS A 134 -3.77 -12.79 -8.84
N TYR A 135 -2.70 -12.02 -8.68
CA TYR A 135 -2.74 -10.84 -7.82
C TYR A 135 -3.82 -9.90 -8.37
N ILE A 136 -4.61 -9.23 -7.50
CA ILE A 136 -5.45 -8.10 -7.91
C ILE A 136 -4.48 -6.98 -8.29
N GLY A 137 -4.02 -7.03 -9.53
CA GLY A 137 -2.86 -6.27 -10.01
C GLY A 137 -1.92 -7.04 -10.94
N ASP A 138 -2.31 -8.22 -11.44
CA ASP A 138 -1.76 -8.86 -12.65
C ASP A 138 -2.08 -8.05 -13.95
N ASP A 139 -2.18 -6.75 -13.77
CA ASP A 139 -2.35 -5.73 -14.76
C ASP A 139 -0.96 -5.21 -15.13
N HIS A 140 -0.71 -5.07 -16.43
CA HIS A 140 0.56 -4.56 -16.97
C HIS A 140 0.97 -3.24 -16.33
N SER A 141 -0.01 -2.43 -15.91
CA SER A 141 0.19 -1.13 -15.27
C SER A 141 1.05 -1.25 -14.01
N LEU A 142 0.72 -2.17 -13.11
CA LEU A 142 1.43 -2.34 -11.84
C LEU A 142 2.80 -2.97 -12.01
N ASN A 143 2.95 -3.95 -12.90
CA ASN A 143 4.26 -4.52 -13.21
C ASN A 143 5.23 -3.46 -13.76
N THR A 144 4.74 -2.58 -14.65
CA THR A 144 5.55 -1.48 -15.19
C THR A 144 5.97 -0.49 -14.10
N VAL A 145 5.05 -0.16 -13.17
CA VAL A 145 5.32 0.67 -12.00
C VAL A 145 6.43 0.08 -11.12
N TRP A 146 6.37 -1.23 -10.87
CA TRP A 146 7.40 -1.93 -10.09
C TRP A 146 8.73 -1.97 -10.83
N ASP A 147 8.75 -2.35 -12.11
CA ASP A 147 9.97 -2.39 -12.93
C ASP A 147 10.66 -1.00 -12.94
N ILE A 148 9.92 0.07 -13.21
CA ILE A 148 10.43 1.46 -13.14
C ILE A 148 11.01 1.77 -11.76
N SER A 149 10.31 1.36 -10.69
CA SER A 149 10.73 1.66 -9.32
C SER A 149 11.99 0.89 -8.93
N PHE A 150 12.10 -0.38 -9.32
CA PHE A 150 13.25 -1.24 -9.03
C PHE A 150 14.48 -0.84 -9.86
N ASP A 151 14.31 -0.53 -11.15
CA ASP A 151 15.39 -0.05 -12.03
C ASP A 151 15.97 1.29 -11.55
N ALA A 152 15.18 2.07 -10.82
CA ALA A 152 15.58 3.33 -10.25
C ALA A 152 16.38 3.24 -8.95
N LEU A 153 16.49 2.05 -8.35
CA LEU A 153 17.18 1.88 -7.08
C LEU A 153 18.70 1.90 -7.27
N GLU A 154 19.39 2.59 -6.37
CA GLU A 154 20.83 2.40 -6.19
C GLU A 154 21.14 0.99 -5.65
N GLN A 155 22.37 0.52 -5.87
CA GLN A 155 22.79 -0.82 -5.45
C GLN A 155 22.59 -1.07 -3.94
N SER A 156 22.83 -0.05 -3.11
CA SER A 156 22.59 -0.11 -1.65
C SER A 156 21.12 -0.33 -1.34
N ALA A 157 20.22 0.46 -1.93
CA ALA A 157 18.78 0.35 -1.74
C ALA A 157 18.22 -0.99 -2.25
N SER A 158 18.70 -1.47 -3.40
CA SER A 158 18.34 -2.79 -3.92
C SER A 158 18.75 -3.92 -2.97
N THR A 159 19.92 -3.81 -2.35
CA THR A 159 20.42 -4.77 -1.35
C THR A 159 19.53 -4.77 -0.11
N CYS A 160 19.11 -3.60 0.38
CA CYS A 160 18.22 -3.49 1.54
C CYS A 160 16.84 -4.12 1.27
N ILE A 161 16.21 -3.83 0.12
CA ILE A 161 14.92 -4.43 -0.21
C ILE A 161 15.03 -5.95 -0.40
N SER A 162 16.15 -6.41 -0.99
CA SER A 162 16.43 -7.84 -1.09
C SER A 162 16.51 -8.50 0.28
N LEU A 163 17.16 -7.85 1.26
CA LEU A 163 17.17 -8.30 2.65
C LEU A 163 15.75 -8.34 3.25
N PHE A 164 14.95 -7.28 3.08
CA PHE A 164 13.57 -7.22 3.59
C PHE A 164 12.66 -8.28 3.01
N SER A 165 12.94 -8.78 1.80
CA SER A 165 12.15 -9.85 1.18
C SER A 165 12.20 -11.19 1.95
N PHE A 166 13.16 -11.37 2.87
CA PHE A 166 13.24 -12.53 3.76
C PHE A 166 12.44 -12.37 5.06
N TYR A 167 11.88 -11.18 5.31
CA TYR A 167 11.11 -10.89 6.52
C TYR A 167 9.60 -10.94 6.26
N SER A 168 8.85 -10.96 7.36
CA SER A 168 7.42 -10.64 7.32
C SER A 168 7.22 -9.25 6.71
N PRO A 169 6.21 -9.03 5.85
CA PRO A 169 5.88 -7.70 5.34
C PRO A 169 5.49 -6.72 6.45
N ASP A 170 5.04 -7.24 7.59
CA ASP A 170 4.67 -6.48 8.77
C ASP A 170 5.77 -6.55 9.85
N ALA A 171 5.94 -5.44 10.58
CA ALA A 171 6.82 -5.32 11.74
C ALA A 171 8.28 -5.75 11.49
N ILE A 172 8.88 -5.28 10.39
CA ILE A 172 10.32 -5.48 10.13
C ILE A 172 11.12 -4.75 11.23
N PRO A 173 11.92 -5.46 12.05
CA PRO A 173 12.64 -4.83 13.15
C PRO A 173 13.63 -3.77 12.63
N THR A 174 13.48 -2.53 13.10
CA THR A 174 14.33 -1.42 12.67
C THR A 174 15.76 -1.51 13.23
N ASP A 175 15.96 -2.23 14.34
CA ASP A 175 17.27 -2.56 14.91
C ASP A 175 18.17 -3.31 13.90
N LEU A 176 17.57 -4.05 12.95
CA LEU A 176 18.29 -4.69 11.85
C LEU A 176 19.08 -3.68 11.01
N LEU A 177 18.61 -2.43 10.94
CA LEU A 177 19.19 -1.35 10.15
C LEU A 177 20.24 -0.53 10.91
N GLY A 178 20.55 -0.90 12.16
CA GLY A 178 21.64 -0.29 12.93
C GLY A 178 21.39 1.14 13.41
N LEU A 179 20.11 1.54 13.58
CA LEU A 179 19.71 2.85 14.07
C LEU A 179 19.12 2.80 15.48
N GLY A 180 19.61 1.94 16.37
CA GLY A 180 19.19 1.96 17.77
C GLY A 180 19.86 3.10 18.56
N PRO A 181 19.12 4.07 19.14
CA PRO A 181 19.62 4.79 20.30
C PRO A 181 19.45 3.87 21.53
N SER A 182 20.52 3.65 22.28
CA SER A 182 20.37 3.04 23.62
C SER A 182 19.60 4.03 24.51
N LEU A 183 18.30 3.83 24.67
CA LEU A 183 17.49 4.55 25.65
C LEU A 183 17.38 3.67 26.89
N ASP A 184 18.15 4.01 27.93
CA ASP A 184 18.02 3.37 29.25
C ASP A 184 16.88 4.08 30.00
N LEU A 185 15.64 3.63 29.81
CA LEU A 185 14.48 4.27 30.41
C LEU A 185 14.40 4.05 31.94
N PRO A 186 14.03 5.08 32.73
CA PRO A 186 13.73 4.91 34.15
C PRO A 186 12.57 3.93 34.35
N ARG A 187 12.62 3.11 35.42
CA ARG A 187 11.76 1.91 35.63
C ARG A 187 10.26 2.10 35.39
N ASN A 188 9.72 3.28 35.62
CA ASN A 188 8.29 3.59 35.49
C ASN A 188 7.85 3.96 34.06
N LEU A 189 8.79 4.17 33.14
CA LEU A 189 8.53 4.54 31.75
C LEU A 189 8.98 3.48 30.75
N LYS A 190 9.50 2.33 31.23
CA LYS A 190 9.81 1.16 30.39
C LYS A 190 8.65 0.65 29.54
N PHE A 191 7.41 1.01 29.86
CA PHE A 191 6.25 0.64 29.03
C PHE A 191 6.12 1.48 27.75
N CYS A 192 6.92 2.54 27.59
CA CYS A 192 7.01 3.42 26.42
C CYS A 192 8.27 3.18 25.58
N GLU A 193 9.06 2.14 25.89
CA GLU A 193 9.95 1.53 24.89
C GLU A 193 9.02 0.88 23.85
N ASP A 194 8.40 1.72 23.02
CA ASP A 194 7.87 1.33 21.73
C ASP A 194 9.11 1.09 20.87
N GLU A 195 9.42 -0.18 20.61
CA GLU A 195 10.51 -0.58 19.73
C GLU A 195 10.15 -0.14 18.29
N LEU A 196 10.85 0.91 17.83
CA LEU A 196 10.89 1.54 16.50
C LEU A 196 10.38 0.70 15.31
#